data_AF-A0A0C9WLL2-F1
#
_entry.id   AF-A0A0C9WLL2-F1
#
_cell.length_a   1.000
_cell.length_b   1.000
_cell.length_c   1.000
_cell.angle_alpha   90.00
_cell.angle_beta   90.00
_cell.angle_gamma   90.00
#
_symmetry.space_group_name_H-M   'P 1'
#
loop_
_entity.id
_entity.type
_entity.pdbx_description
1 polymer ?
#
loop_
_entity_poly.entity_id
_entity_poly.type
_entity_poly.pdbx_seq_one_letter_code
_entity_poly.pdbx_strand_id
1 'polypeptide(L)'
;FKKPKRKKSVKVAAGTKNVGGGFRRAGEMEDLSEGEEIILEQGDDSEDEEEIAVIEEADVEEDEAENDEGQTVHNEKVAKTLREKAIFQMAANGITIDSVEESVALQIFPKVAGLARHVHDNAVLKEKFERLVLADAELHGQRRALTRRVPTRWNYDLECLDAHFYFRDIIEQLTAISSNGLQAYHLTSEQWEMASDVQEVLLLFSDITKIFSVAKTPLVVDVLPTLETLREGLIAARDDEENNPANVVQVACHAAVLLVDKYSAFSGACDIHIVAIGKNLA
;
A
#
# COMPACT_ATOMS: atom_id res chain seq x y z
N PHE A 1 -0.78 2.53 -43.82
CA PHE A 1 -0.11 3.69 -43.18
C PHE A 1 -1.15 4.69 -42.66
N LYS A 2 -1.51 4.60 -41.38
CA LYS A 2 -2.38 5.57 -40.68
C LYS A 2 -1.48 6.63 -40.01
N LYS A 3 -1.80 7.90 -40.19
CA LYS A 3 -1.06 9.04 -39.60
C LYS A 3 -1.28 9.11 -38.07
N PRO A 4 -0.25 9.43 -37.27
CA PRO A 4 -0.40 9.57 -35.82
C PRO A 4 -1.17 10.85 -35.46
N LYS A 5 -2.08 10.75 -34.49
CA LYS A 5 -2.85 11.86 -33.92
C LYS A 5 -1.94 12.72 -33.03
N ARG A 6 -1.97 14.05 -33.21
CA ARG A 6 -1.25 15.04 -32.37
C ARG A 6 -1.86 15.03 -30.95
N LYS A 7 -1.03 14.74 -29.93
CA LYS A 7 -1.39 14.98 -28.52
C LYS A 7 -1.48 16.50 -28.29
N LYS A 8 -2.57 16.95 -27.68
CA LYS A 8 -2.75 18.35 -27.23
C LYS A 8 -2.06 18.50 -25.88
N SER A 9 -1.09 19.41 -25.77
CA SER A 9 -0.52 19.81 -24.48
C SER A 9 -1.42 20.86 -23.84
N VAL A 10 -1.84 20.64 -22.60
CA VAL A 10 -2.48 21.68 -21.77
C VAL A 10 -1.38 22.33 -20.93
N LYS A 11 -1.14 23.63 -21.13
CA LYS A 11 -0.31 24.46 -20.25
C LYS A 11 -1.22 25.06 -19.19
N VAL A 12 -0.98 24.77 -17.91
CA VAL A 12 -1.60 25.50 -16.81
C VAL A 12 -0.84 26.82 -16.64
N ALA A 13 -1.56 27.94 -16.70
CA ALA A 13 -1.00 29.27 -16.59
C ALA A 13 -0.65 29.60 -15.13
N ALA A 14 0.51 30.23 -14.92
CA ALA A 14 0.92 30.78 -13.64
C ALA A 14 -0.01 31.95 -13.24
N GLY A 15 -0.68 31.82 -12.10
CA GLY A 15 -1.51 32.87 -11.51
C GLY A 15 -0.67 34.04 -11.01
N THR A 16 -1.06 35.23 -11.42
CA THR A 16 -0.44 36.53 -11.15
C THR A 16 -0.40 36.87 -9.65
N LYS A 17 0.78 37.23 -9.12
CA LYS A 17 0.97 37.80 -7.78
C LYS A 17 0.30 39.17 -7.70
N ASN A 18 -0.72 39.32 -6.86
CA ASN A 18 -1.17 40.62 -6.36
C ASN A 18 -0.67 40.82 -4.93
N VAL A 19 0.10 41.88 -4.76
CA VAL A 19 0.71 42.36 -3.52
C VAL A 19 -0.35 43.09 -2.70
N GLY A 20 -0.69 42.58 -1.52
CA GLY A 20 -1.55 43.25 -0.55
C GLY A 20 -1.44 42.56 0.81
N GLY A 21 -0.95 43.28 1.82
CA GLY A 21 -0.50 42.72 3.09
C GLY A 21 -1.56 41.99 3.91
N GLY A 22 -1.17 40.88 4.52
CA GLY A 22 -1.95 40.12 5.47
C GLY A 22 -1.16 38.91 5.98
N PHE A 23 -1.12 38.74 7.31
CA PHE A 23 -0.62 37.61 8.11
C PHE A 23 -0.01 36.40 7.36
N ARG A 24 1.27 36.13 7.64
CA ARG A 24 1.92 34.86 7.28
C ARG A 24 1.31 33.71 8.07
N ARG A 25 0.76 32.71 7.38
CA ARG A 25 0.41 31.39 7.94
C ARG A 25 1.69 30.56 8.07
N ALA A 26 1.79 29.75 9.11
CA ALA A 26 2.75 28.66 9.15
C ALA A 26 2.44 27.69 7.99
N GLY A 27 3.37 27.52 7.05
CA GLY A 27 3.21 26.64 5.88
C GLY A 27 3.67 27.19 4.52
N GLU A 28 4.32 28.35 4.42
CA GLU A 28 4.94 28.79 3.16
C GLU A 28 6.29 28.05 2.99
N MET A 29 6.39 27.13 2.02
CA MET A 29 7.63 26.41 1.68
C MET A 29 8.24 27.00 0.40
N GLU A 30 9.57 27.13 0.36
CA GLU A 30 10.36 27.45 -0.83
C GLU A 30 10.24 26.33 -1.88
N ASP A 31 9.96 26.74 -3.12
CA ASP A 31 9.91 25.90 -4.30
C ASP A 31 11.35 25.68 -4.80
N LEU A 32 11.92 24.50 -4.53
CA LEU A 32 13.18 24.07 -5.11
C LEU A 32 12.89 23.15 -6.30
N SER A 33 12.51 23.75 -7.42
CA SER A 33 12.43 23.07 -8.70
C SER A 33 13.80 23.11 -9.40
N GLU A 34 14.57 22.04 -9.31
CA GLU A 34 15.55 21.72 -10.36
C GLU A 34 15.11 20.39 -10.98
N GLY A 35 14.85 20.44 -12.29
CA GLY A 35 14.38 19.30 -13.05
C GLY A 35 15.51 18.32 -13.30
N GLU A 36 15.29 17.06 -12.95
CA GLU A 36 16.18 15.97 -13.30
C GLU A 36 15.47 15.01 -14.25
N GLU A 37 16.11 14.80 -15.40
CA GLU A 37 15.67 13.93 -16.49
C GLU A 37 16.13 12.50 -16.15
N ILE A 38 15.20 11.57 -15.93
CA ILE A 38 15.51 10.19 -15.58
C ILE A 38 15.89 9.43 -16.87
N ILE A 39 17.16 9.01 -16.96
CA ILE A 39 17.65 8.09 -17.98
C ILE A 39 17.46 6.66 -17.44
N LEU A 40 16.57 5.89 -18.08
CA LEU A 40 16.43 4.46 -17.81
C LEU A 40 17.48 3.69 -18.62
N GLU A 41 18.51 3.17 -17.95
CA GLU A 41 19.40 2.17 -18.53
C GLU A 41 18.66 0.83 -18.65
N GLN A 42 18.65 0.25 -19.85
CA GLN A 42 18.09 -1.07 -20.13
C GLN A 42 19.05 -2.16 -19.63
N GLY A 43 18.64 -2.89 -18.60
CA GLY A 43 19.14 -4.23 -18.28
C GLY A 43 18.26 -5.30 -18.93
N ASP A 44 18.88 -6.40 -19.34
CA ASP A 44 18.35 -7.55 -20.08
C ASP A 44 18.17 -8.71 -19.08
N ASP A 45 16.94 -9.17 -18.81
CA ASP A 45 16.68 -10.46 -18.16
C ASP A 45 15.31 -11.03 -18.54
N SER A 46 15.31 -12.20 -19.18
CA SER A 46 14.13 -12.84 -19.77
C SER A 46 13.15 -13.49 -18.76
N GLU A 47 13.43 -13.41 -17.46
CA GLU A 47 12.50 -13.82 -16.39
C GLU A 47 11.53 -12.70 -16.00
N ASP A 48 11.80 -11.46 -16.45
CA ASP A 48 11.02 -10.28 -16.09
C ASP A 48 9.69 -10.18 -16.85
N GLU A 49 9.53 -10.79 -18.03
CA GLU A 49 8.35 -10.51 -18.88
C GLU A 49 7.03 -11.01 -18.28
N GLU A 50 7.01 -12.20 -17.66
CA GLU A 50 5.79 -12.73 -17.02
C GLU A 50 5.47 -12.00 -15.72
N GLU A 51 6.48 -11.60 -14.95
CA GLU A 51 6.29 -10.86 -13.71
C GLU A 51 5.88 -9.40 -13.95
N ILE A 52 6.47 -8.75 -14.96
CA ILE A 52 6.03 -7.44 -15.47
C ILE A 52 4.59 -7.52 -15.94
N ALA A 53 4.20 -8.58 -16.66
CA ALA A 53 2.81 -8.73 -17.11
C ALA A 53 1.81 -8.86 -15.95
N VAL A 54 2.18 -9.53 -14.85
CA VAL A 54 1.34 -9.62 -13.64
C VAL A 54 1.18 -8.25 -12.98
N ILE A 55 2.26 -7.45 -12.92
CA ILE A 55 2.22 -6.09 -12.38
C ILE A 55 1.37 -5.18 -13.27
N GLU A 56 1.60 -5.18 -14.59
CA GLU A 56 0.84 -4.39 -15.54
C GLU A 56 -0.65 -4.76 -15.55
N GLU A 57 -1.00 -6.06 -15.44
CA GLU A 57 -2.41 -6.48 -15.32
C GLU A 57 -3.05 -5.97 -14.02
N ALA A 58 -2.32 -5.96 -12.91
CA ALA A 58 -2.82 -5.44 -11.64
C ALA A 58 -3.04 -3.92 -11.67
N ASP A 59 -2.14 -3.16 -12.28
CA ASP A 59 -2.18 -1.69 -12.33
C ASP A 59 -3.26 -1.15 -13.28
N VAL A 60 -3.47 -1.79 -14.44
CA VAL A 60 -4.46 -1.33 -15.44
C VAL A 60 -5.90 -1.40 -14.93
N GLU A 61 -6.15 -2.12 -13.84
CA GLU A 61 -7.49 -2.45 -13.36
C GLU A 61 -7.85 -1.79 -12.03
N GLU A 62 -6.98 -0.97 -11.47
CA GLU A 62 -7.26 -0.19 -10.27
C GLU A 62 -8.29 0.96 -10.50
N ASP A 63 -8.79 1.14 -11.73
CA ASP A 63 -9.71 2.22 -12.11
C ASP A 63 -11.12 1.74 -12.51
N GLU A 64 -12.10 1.90 -11.60
CA GLU A 64 -13.45 2.48 -11.85
C GLU A 64 -14.10 2.95 -10.51
N ALA A 65 -13.31 3.32 -9.50
CA ALA A 65 -13.83 4.16 -8.43
C ALA A 65 -13.84 5.60 -8.94
N GLU A 66 -14.92 6.37 -8.72
CA GLU A 66 -14.94 7.82 -8.95
C GLU A 66 -13.97 8.52 -7.96
N ASN A 67 -12.67 8.28 -8.11
CA ASN A 67 -11.64 8.97 -7.35
C ASN A 67 -11.27 10.24 -8.12
N ASP A 68 -11.15 11.35 -7.40
CA ASP A 68 -10.70 12.61 -8.01
C ASP A 68 -9.27 12.41 -8.53
N GLU A 69 -9.06 12.53 -9.84
CA GLU A 69 -7.75 12.44 -10.50
C GLU A 69 -6.71 13.31 -9.76
N GLY A 70 -7.13 14.47 -9.23
CA GLY A 70 -6.30 15.33 -8.41
C GLY A 70 -5.89 14.74 -7.06
N GLN A 71 -6.77 13.98 -6.41
CA GLN A 71 -6.49 13.29 -5.15
C GLN A 71 -5.50 12.13 -5.35
N THR A 72 -5.67 11.34 -6.42
CA THR A 72 -4.76 10.25 -6.77
C THR A 72 -3.34 10.77 -6.99
N VAL A 73 -3.17 11.79 -7.85
CA VAL A 73 -1.86 12.41 -8.13
C VAL A 73 -1.24 13.01 -6.87
N HIS A 74 -2.04 13.61 -6.00
CA HIS A 74 -1.53 14.15 -4.73
C HIS A 74 -1.02 13.04 -3.80
N ASN A 75 -1.80 11.98 -3.61
CA ASN A 75 -1.46 10.86 -2.73
C ASN A 75 -0.20 10.15 -3.22
N GLU A 76 -0.09 9.89 -4.53
CA GLU A 76 1.09 9.27 -5.13
C GLU A 76 2.34 10.14 -4.92
N LYS A 77 2.23 11.45 -5.13
CA LYS A 77 3.34 12.39 -4.86
C LYS A 77 3.74 12.37 -3.39
N VAL A 78 2.77 12.38 -2.46
CA VAL A 78 3.05 12.32 -1.02
C VAL A 78 3.74 11.01 -0.65
N ALA A 79 3.25 9.88 -1.15
CA ALA A 79 3.83 8.57 -0.91
C ALA A 79 5.27 8.49 -1.43
N LYS A 80 5.52 8.94 -2.67
CA LYS A 80 6.86 8.98 -3.27
C LYS A 80 7.83 9.83 -2.46
N THR A 81 7.45 11.06 -2.11
CA THR A 81 8.32 11.96 -1.32
C THR A 81 8.63 11.39 0.07
N LEU A 82 7.66 10.76 0.73
CA LEU A 82 7.87 10.15 2.04
C LEU A 82 8.73 8.89 1.96
N ARG A 83 8.53 8.07 0.93
CA ARG A 83 9.38 6.91 0.64
C ARG A 83 10.83 7.33 0.44
N GLU A 84 11.11 8.30 -0.44
CA GLU A 84 12.47 8.80 -0.70
C GLU A 84 13.12 9.35 0.58
N LYS A 85 12.36 10.12 1.36
CA LYS A 85 12.85 10.65 2.63
C LYS A 85 13.14 9.54 3.64
N ALA A 86 12.28 8.52 3.73
CA ALA A 86 12.47 7.39 4.63
C ALA A 86 13.70 6.57 4.24
N ILE A 87 13.89 6.26 2.94
CA ILE A 87 15.07 5.57 2.42
C ILE A 87 16.34 6.34 2.82
N PHE A 88 16.38 7.65 2.60
CA PHE A 88 17.53 8.48 2.95
C PHE A 88 17.83 8.46 4.46
N GLN A 89 16.80 8.57 5.31
CA GLN A 89 16.97 8.59 6.76
C GLN A 89 17.36 7.23 7.34
N MET A 90 16.82 6.14 6.79
CA MET A 90 17.11 4.77 7.21
C MET A 90 18.48 4.30 6.75
N ALA A 91 18.94 4.73 5.58
CA ALA A 91 20.30 4.46 5.10
C ALA A 91 21.37 5.01 6.04
N ALA A 92 21.12 6.16 6.69
CA ALA A 92 22.02 6.72 7.70
C ALA A 92 22.15 5.83 8.96
N ASN A 93 21.18 4.94 9.19
CA ASN A 93 21.17 3.96 10.29
C ASN A 93 21.63 2.57 9.83
N GLY A 94 22.13 2.43 8.59
CA GLY A 94 22.62 1.16 8.04
C GLY A 94 21.54 0.27 7.43
N ILE A 95 20.30 0.75 7.29
CA ILE A 95 19.19 -0.01 6.68
C ILE A 95 19.06 0.43 5.22
N THR A 96 19.34 -0.48 4.30
CA THR A 96 19.30 -0.24 2.85
C THR A 96 18.50 -1.32 2.15
N ILE A 97 17.63 -0.91 1.23
CA ILE A 97 16.86 -1.82 0.38
C ILE A 97 17.71 -2.08 -0.86
N ASP A 98 17.97 -3.35 -1.17
CA ASP A 98 18.62 -3.71 -2.42
C ASP A 98 17.59 -3.98 -3.54
N SER A 99 18.08 -4.11 -4.77
CA SER A 99 17.21 -4.30 -5.94
C SER A 99 16.40 -5.60 -5.89
N VAL A 100 16.91 -6.64 -5.21
CA VAL A 100 16.25 -7.94 -5.11
C VAL A 100 15.08 -7.82 -4.14
N GLU A 101 15.35 -7.27 -2.96
CA GLU A 101 14.33 -7.02 -1.93
C GLU A 101 13.22 -6.08 -2.44
N GLU A 102 13.58 -5.02 -3.19
CA GLU A 102 12.61 -4.14 -3.82
C GLU A 102 11.73 -4.89 -4.83
N SER A 103 12.32 -5.74 -5.67
CA SER A 103 11.57 -6.54 -6.64
C SER A 103 10.60 -7.51 -5.96
N VAL A 104 11.08 -8.22 -4.92
CA VAL A 104 10.26 -9.13 -4.11
C VAL A 104 9.05 -8.39 -3.55
N ALA A 105 9.25 -7.22 -2.95
CA ALA A 105 8.18 -6.42 -2.36
C ALA A 105 7.13 -5.97 -3.38
N LEU A 106 7.57 -5.48 -4.55
CA LEU A 106 6.68 -4.96 -5.59
C LEU A 106 5.76 -6.03 -6.18
N GLN A 107 6.16 -7.30 -6.14
CA GLN A 107 5.40 -8.39 -6.74
C GLN A 107 4.33 -9.02 -5.83
N ILE A 108 4.43 -8.87 -4.51
CA ILE A 108 3.54 -9.55 -3.56
C ILE A 108 2.07 -9.23 -3.85
N PHE A 109 1.72 -7.94 -3.86
CA PHE A 109 0.33 -7.53 -4.01
C PHE A 109 -0.25 -7.83 -5.40
N PRO A 110 0.46 -7.58 -6.52
CA PRO A 110 0.03 -8.02 -7.85
C PRO A 110 -0.23 -9.53 -7.92
N LYS A 111 0.67 -10.37 -7.38
CA LYS A 111 0.49 -11.83 -7.39
C LYS A 111 -0.73 -12.24 -6.57
N VAL A 112 -0.89 -11.69 -5.37
CA VAL A 112 -2.02 -11.95 -4.46
C VAL A 112 -3.35 -11.51 -5.08
N ALA A 113 -3.43 -10.27 -5.57
CA ALA A 113 -4.64 -9.72 -6.15
C ALA A 113 -5.03 -10.42 -7.46
N GLY A 114 -4.04 -10.63 -8.34
CA GLY A 114 -4.20 -11.30 -9.61
C GLY A 114 -4.67 -12.74 -9.46
N LEU A 115 -4.12 -13.51 -8.50
CA LEU A 115 -4.59 -14.86 -8.23
C LEU A 115 -6.06 -14.89 -7.83
N ALA A 116 -6.44 -14.04 -6.87
CA ALA A 116 -7.82 -13.97 -6.40
C ALA A 116 -8.79 -13.68 -7.56
N ARG A 117 -8.45 -12.70 -8.40
CA ARG A 117 -9.20 -12.35 -9.60
C ARG A 117 -9.35 -13.53 -10.56
N HIS A 118 -8.23 -14.13 -10.99
CA HIS A 118 -8.24 -15.27 -11.92
C HIS A 118 -9.07 -16.44 -11.41
N VAL A 119 -8.95 -16.77 -10.12
CA VAL A 119 -9.75 -17.85 -9.50
C VAL A 119 -11.23 -17.51 -9.54
N HIS A 120 -11.61 -16.25 -9.30
CA HIS A 120 -13.02 -15.88 -9.29
C HIS A 120 -13.65 -15.70 -10.67
N ASP A 121 -12.92 -15.14 -11.64
CA ASP A 121 -13.44 -14.82 -12.98
C ASP A 121 -13.49 -16.03 -13.90
N ASN A 122 -12.68 -17.04 -13.62
CA ASN A 122 -12.66 -18.29 -14.36
C ASN A 122 -13.45 -19.37 -13.63
N ALA A 123 -14.64 -19.72 -14.14
CA ALA A 123 -15.52 -20.71 -13.52
C ALA A 123 -14.85 -22.08 -13.28
N VAL A 124 -13.91 -22.49 -14.15
CA VAL A 124 -13.19 -23.76 -14.01
C VAL A 124 -12.18 -23.69 -12.87
N LEU A 125 -11.44 -22.59 -12.75
CA LEU A 125 -10.50 -22.37 -11.65
C LEU A 125 -11.24 -22.21 -10.33
N LYS A 126 -12.38 -21.50 -10.33
CA LYS A 126 -13.26 -21.38 -9.17
C LYS A 126 -13.72 -22.73 -8.65
N GLU A 127 -14.27 -23.57 -9.52
CA GLU A 127 -14.76 -24.90 -9.13
C GLU A 127 -13.61 -25.80 -8.62
N LYS A 128 -12.42 -25.71 -9.24
CA LYS A 128 -11.22 -26.42 -8.76
C LYS A 128 -10.82 -25.95 -7.36
N PHE A 129 -10.76 -24.64 -7.14
CA PHE A 129 -10.45 -24.07 -5.84
C PHE A 129 -11.47 -24.51 -4.78
N GLU A 130 -12.77 -24.39 -5.05
CA GLU A 130 -13.84 -24.83 -4.14
C GLU A 130 -13.74 -26.32 -3.81
N ARG A 131 -13.36 -27.16 -4.79
CA ARG A 131 -13.14 -28.59 -4.57
C ARG A 131 -11.96 -28.87 -3.64
N LEU A 132 -10.87 -28.12 -3.78
CA LEU A 132 -9.72 -28.21 -2.87
C LEU A 132 -10.10 -27.76 -1.45
N VAL A 133 -10.81 -26.64 -1.32
CA VAL A 133 -11.34 -26.13 -0.04
C VAL A 133 -12.24 -27.16 0.66
N LEU A 134 -13.07 -27.89 -0.09
CA LEU A 134 -13.95 -28.92 0.48
C LEU A 134 -13.22 -30.22 0.83
N ALA A 135 -12.12 -30.53 0.15
CA ALA A 135 -11.31 -31.72 0.39
C ALA A 135 -10.36 -31.55 1.58
N ASP A 136 -10.03 -30.31 1.92
CA ASP A 136 -9.15 -29.98 3.04
C ASP A 136 -9.89 -30.10 4.38
N ALA A 137 -9.51 -31.12 5.16
CA ALA A 137 -10.09 -31.38 6.48
C ALA A 137 -9.45 -30.54 7.60
N GLU A 138 -8.26 -29.98 7.36
CA GLU A 138 -7.50 -29.17 8.32
C GLU A 138 -7.89 -27.69 8.22
N LEU A 139 -8.54 -27.29 7.11
CA LEU A 139 -9.03 -25.94 6.92
C LEU A 139 -10.20 -25.60 7.87
N HIS A 140 -9.86 -24.96 8.98
CA HIS A 140 -10.83 -24.52 9.98
C HIS A 140 -11.35 -23.11 9.69
N GLY A 141 -12.67 -22.98 9.50
CA GLY A 141 -13.32 -21.69 9.39
C GLY A 141 -14.47 -21.65 8.38
N GLN A 142 -15.01 -20.45 8.20
CA GLN A 142 -16.16 -20.19 7.30
C GLN A 142 -15.75 -19.57 5.97
N ARG A 143 -14.49 -19.17 5.79
CA ARG A 143 -14.03 -18.57 4.54
C ARG A 143 -14.06 -19.64 3.43
N ARG A 144 -14.63 -19.28 2.28
CA ARG A 144 -14.83 -20.19 1.13
C ARG A 144 -14.21 -19.71 -0.17
N ALA A 145 -13.69 -18.48 -0.21
CA ALA A 145 -13.12 -17.88 -1.41
C ALA A 145 -12.02 -16.88 -1.03
N LEU A 146 -11.08 -16.67 -1.96
CA LEU A 146 -10.08 -15.60 -1.87
C LEU A 146 -10.78 -14.24 -1.83
N THR A 147 -10.21 -13.27 -1.11
CA THR A 147 -10.73 -11.90 -1.10
C THR A 147 -10.24 -11.18 -2.36
N ARG A 148 -11.16 -10.57 -3.11
CA ARG A 148 -10.79 -9.67 -4.22
C ARG A 148 -10.42 -8.30 -3.68
N ARG A 149 -9.48 -7.61 -4.34
CA ARG A 149 -9.24 -6.18 -4.10
C ARG A 149 -10.52 -5.39 -4.38
N VAL A 150 -10.82 -4.44 -3.49
CA VAL A 150 -11.93 -3.51 -3.62
C VAL A 150 -11.39 -2.11 -3.31
N PRO A 151 -10.99 -1.33 -4.34
CA PRO A 151 -10.27 -0.05 -4.15
C PRO A 151 -10.97 0.94 -3.22
N THR A 152 -12.30 0.86 -3.09
CA THR A 152 -13.11 1.74 -2.24
C THR A 152 -13.11 1.37 -0.75
N ARG A 153 -12.46 0.28 -0.34
CA ARG A 153 -12.41 -0.18 1.07
C ARG A 153 -11.03 -0.02 1.68
N TRP A 154 -10.90 0.70 2.80
CA TRP A 154 -9.59 1.04 3.37
C TRP A 154 -8.71 -0.16 3.78
N ASN A 155 -9.28 -1.35 4.01
CA ASN A 155 -8.57 -2.53 4.51
C ASN A 155 -8.43 -3.66 3.49
N TYR A 156 -8.67 -3.41 2.20
CA TYR A 156 -8.75 -4.51 1.23
C TYR A 156 -7.42 -5.29 1.13
N ASP A 157 -6.27 -4.62 1.26
CA ASP A 157 -4.96 -5.26 1.17
C ASP A 157 -4.71 -6.27 2.28
N LEU A 158 -5.05 -5.89 3.51
CA LEU A 158 -5.00 -6.78 4.66
C LEU A 158 -5.98 -7.95 4.46
N GLU A 159 -7.22 -7.69 4.03
CA GLU A 159 -8.20 -8.76 3.78
C GLU A 159 -7.77 -9.72 2.66
N CYS A 160 -7.01 -9.24 1.66
CA CYS A 160 -6.42 -10.04 0.58
C CYS A 160 -5.29 -10.93 1.09
N LEU A 161 -4.36 -10.39 1.88
CA LEU A 161 -3.28 -11.16 2.50
C LEU A 161 -3.82 -12.18 3.49
N ASP A 162 -4.76 -11.80 4.36
CA ASP A 162 -5.44 -12.71 5.29
C ASP A 162 -6.04 -13.91 4.56
N ALA A 163 -6.66 -13.68 3.39
CA ALA A 163 -7.23 -14.75 2.59
C ALA A 163 -6.13 -15.62 1.96
N HIS A 164 -5.04 -15.03 1.50
CA HIS A 164 -3.91 -15.77 0.96
C HIS A 164 -3.25 -16.69 1.99
N PHE A 165 -2.96 -16.18 3.19
CA PHE A 165 -2.43 -17.00 4.27
C PHE A 165 -3.41 -18.09 4.70
N TYR A 166 -4.70 -17.77 4.81
CA TYR A 166 -5.73 -18.74 5.18
C TYR A 166 -5.84 -19.91 4.19
N PHE A 167 -5.61 -19.67 2.89
CA PHE A 167 -5.68 -20.69 1.85
C PHE A 167 -4.31 -21.12 1.33
N ARG A 168 -3.22 -20.92 2.08
CA ARG A 168 -1.85 -21.17 1.61
C ARG A 168 -1.69 -22.54 0.94
N ASP A 169 -2.03 -23.62 1.63
CA ASP A 169 -1.85 -24.99 1.11
C ASP A 169 -2.69 -25.25 -0.14
N ILE A 170 -3.88 -24.64 -0.22
CA ILE A 170 -4.78 -24.74 -1.37
C ILE A 170 -4.24 -23.94 -2.55
N ILE A 171 -3.69 -22.75 -2.30
CA ILE A 171 -3.04 -21.90 -3.31
C ILE A 171 -1.81 -22.60 -3.86
N GLU A 172 -0.95 -23.17 -3.02
CA GLU A 172 0.24 -23.91 -3.44
C GLU A 172 -0.16 -25.10 -4.33
N GLN A 173 -1.19 -25.87 -3.95
CA GLN A 173 -1.72 -26.95 -4.79
C GLN A 173 -2.31 -26.45 -6.12
N LEU A 174 -3.06 -25.36 -6.10
CA LEU A 174 -3.73 -24.83 -7.29
C LEU A 174 -2.71 -24.25 -8.29
N THR A 175 -1.72 -23.53 -7.79
CA THR A 175 -0.67 -22.89 -8.58
C THR A 175 0.30 -23.92 -9.14
N ALA A 176 0.66 -24.97 -8.38
CA ALA A 176 1.56 -26.04 -8.83
C ALA A 176 1.11 -26.82 -10.09
N ILE A 177 -0.19 -26.77 -10.42
CA ILE A 177 -0.72 -27.43 -11.62
C ILE A 177 -0.50 -26.53 -12.85
N SER A 178 0.50 -26.86 -13.67
CA SER A 178 0.86 -26.08 -14.87
C SER A 178 -0.30 -25.86 -15.84
N SER A 179 -1.23 -26.81 -15.98
CA SER A 179 -2.41 -26.68 -16.86
C SER A 179 -3.40 -25.60 -16.41
N ASN A 180 -3.26 -25.07 -15.19
CA ASN A 180 -4.10 -23.98 -14.70
C ASN A 180 -3.61 -22.61 -15.18
N GLY A 181 -2.35 -22.49 -15.64
CA GLY A 181 -1.77 -21.21 -16.07
C GLY A 181 -1.63 -20.20 -14.93
N LEU A 182 -1.40 -20.65 -13.69
CA LEU A 182 -1.33 -19.81 -12.49
C LEU A 182 0.08 -19.75 -11.87
N GLN A 183 1.11 -20.19 -12.58
CA GLN A 183 2.48 -20.29 -12.04
C GLN A 183 3.07 -18.92 -11.71
N ALA A 184 2.81 -17.91 -12.55
CA ALA A 184 3.26 -16.53 -12.32
C ALA A 184 2.71 -15.90 -11.03
N TYR A 185 1.60 -16.43 -10.50
CA TYR A 185 0.96 -15.98 -9.26
C TYR A 185 1.43 -16.71 -8.01
N HIS A 186 2.33 -17.69 -8.16
CA HIS A 186 2.90 -18.40 -7.02
C HIS A 186 3.87 -17.50 -6.27
N LEU A 187 3.69 -17.38 -4.94
CA LEU A 187 4.62 -16.66 -4.09
C LEU A 187 5.81 -17.55 -3.73
N THR A 188 7.02 -17.03 -3.89
CA THR A 188 8.25 -17.68 -3.41
C THR A 188 8.29 -17.71 -1.88
N SER A 189 9.20 -18.50 -1.29
CA SER A 189 9.36 -18.54 0.17
C SER A 189 9.71 -17.17 0.75
N GLU A 190 10.56 -16.41 0.07
CA GLU A 190 10.93 -15.05 0.45
C GLU A 190 9.73 -14.08 0.36
N GLN A 191 8.90 -14.21 -0.69
CA GLN A 191 7.66 -13.45 -0.80
C GLN A 191 6.66 -13.78 0.31
N TRP A 192 6.57 -15.04 0.75
CA TRP A 192 5.73 -15.42 1.88
C TRP A 192 6.20 -14.83 3.20
N GLU A 193 7.52 -14.83 3.45
CA GLU A 193 8.11 -14.24 4.64
C GLU A 193 7.87 -12.72 4.67
N MET A 194 8.20 -12.02 3.58
CA MET A 194 7.96 -10.58 3.48
C MET A 194 6.46 -10.21 3.52
N ALA A 195 5.58 -11.03 2.94
CA ALA A 195 4.14 -10.82 3.04
C ALA A 195 3.63 -10.96 4.49
N SER A 196 4.29 -11.78 5.32
CA SER A 196 3.98 -11.94 6.74
C SER A 196 4.34 -10.65 7.49
N ASP A 197 5.54 -10.13 7.28
CA ASP A 197 5.98 -8.85 7.86
C ASP A 197 5.02 -7.71 7.49
N VAL A 198 4.62 -7.64 6.21
CA VAL A 198 3.67 -6.64 5.72
C VAL A 198 2.29 -6.82 6.37
N GLN A 199 1.81 -8.06 6.54
CA GLN A 199 0.53 -8.34 7.20
C GLN A 199 0.52 -7.84 8.64
N GLU A 200 1.60 -8.10 9.40
CA GLU A 200 1.73 -7.64 10.78
C GLU A 200 1.68 -6.11 10.89
N VAL A 201 2.38 -5.41 9.99
CA VAL A 201 2.33 -3.95 9.93
C VAL A 201 0.94 -3.44 9.54
N LEU A 202 0.27 -4.08 8.58
CA LEU A 202 -1.09 -3.69 8.18
C LEU A 202 -2.13 -3.91 9.29
N LEU A 203 -1.93 -4.89 10.17
CA LEU A 203 -2.79 -5.10 11.34
C LEU A 203 -2.79 -3.89 12.28
N LEU A 204 -1.69 -3.13 12.38
CA LEU A 204 -1.63 -1.90 13.18
C LEU A 204 -2.64 -0.84 12.71
N PHE A 205 -2.97 -0.83 11.42
CA PHE A 205 -3.95 0.11 10.85
C PHE A 205 -5.40 -0.32 11.09
N SER A 206 -5.65 -1.57 11.49
CA SER A 206 -7.00 -2.14 11.56
C SER A 206 -7.96 -1.36 12.46
N ASP A 207 -7.49 -0.87 13.62
CA ASP A 207 -8.31 -0.12 14.56
C ASP A 207 -8.69 1.25 14.00
N ILE A 208 -7.72 1.98 13.43
CA ILE A 208 -8.00 3.31 12.89
C ILE A 208 -8.91 3.23 11.67
N THR A 209 -8.69 2.29 10.77
CA THR A 209 -9.53 2.11 9.58
C THR A 209 -10.94 1.65 9.96
N LYS A 210 -11.10 0.87 11.03
CA LYS A 210 -12.41 0.49 11.58
C LYS A 210 -13.18 1.69 12.11
N ILE A 211 -12.52 2.66 12.78
CA ILE A 211 -13.15 3.91 13.19
C ILE A 211 -13.74 4.63 11.98
N PHE A 212 -12.96 4.79 10.90
CA PHE A 212 -13.41 5.43 9.67
C PHE A 212 -14.47 4.62 8.91
N SER A 213 -14.46 3.29 9.03
CA SER A 213 -15.40 2.41 8.33
C SER A 213 -16.77 2.31 9.02
N VAL A 214 -16.83 2.40 10.35
CA VAL A 214 -18.08 2.25 11.13
C VAL A 214 -18.73 3.59 11.44
N ALA A 215 -17.92 4.63 11.69
CA ALA A 215 -18.47 5.92 12.10
C ALA A 215 -18.95 6.72 10.89
N LYS A 216 -20.24 7.10 10.90
CA LYS A 216 -20.77 8.12 9.98
C LYS A 216 -20.04 9.46 10.12
N THR A 217 -19.48 9.74 11.30
CA THR A 217 -18.67 10.92 11.58
C THR A 217 -17.63 10.55 12.66
N PRO A 218 -16.42 10.13 12.27
CA PRO A 218 -15.33 9.86 13.20
C PRO A 218 -15.10 11.04 14.13
N LEU A 219 -15.03 10.81 15.44
CA LEU A 219 -14.80 11.87 16.41
C LEU A 219 -13.30 12.04 16.64
N VAL A 220 -12.86 13.29 16.75
CA VAL A 220 -11.46 13.63 17.03
C VAL A 220 -10.94 12.97 18.31
N VAL A 221 -11.82 12.80 19.31
CA VAL A 221 -11.47 12.17 20.59
C VAL A 221 -11.20 10.67 20.49
N ASP A 222 -11.68 10.02 19.43
CA ASP A 222 -11.43 8.60 19.17
C ASP A 222 -10.27 8.44 18.17
N VAL A 223 -10.19 9.32 17.16
CA VAL A 223 -9.18 9.24 16.10
C VAL A 223 -7.78 9.58 16.61
N LEU A 224 -7.61 10.67 17.37
CA LEU A 224 -6.28 11.14 17.75
C LEU A 224 -5.54 10.17 18.70
N PRO A 225 -6.17 9.60 19.75
CA PRO A 225 -5.51 8.57 20.55
C PRO A 225 -5.13 7.34 19.72
N THR A 226 -6.02 6.89 18.82
CA THR A 226 -5.76 5.72 17.97
C THR A 226 -4.61 6.00 16.98
N LEU A 227 -4.50 7.23 16.49
CA LEU A 227 -3.38 7.66 15.64
C LEU A 227 -2.05 7.66 16.39
N GLU A 228 -2.04 8.02 17.68
CA GLU A 228 -0.84 7.90 18.53
C GLU A 228 -0.47 6.43 18.77
N THR A 229 -1.44 5.57 19.08
CA THR A 229 -1.20 4.11 19.19
C THR A 229 -0.63 3.53 17.90
N LEU A 230 -1.17 3.92 16.74
CA LEU A 230 -0.64 3.51 15.44
C LEU A 230 0.81 3.98 15.27
N ARG A 231 1.11 5.22 15.64
CA ARG A 231 2.47 5.78 15.58
C ARG A 231 3.46 4.98 16.42
N GLU A 232 3.11 4.69 17.67
CA GLU A 232 3.93 3.88 18.58
C GLU A 232 4.15 2.47 18.04
N GLY A 233 3.09 1.84 17.51
CA GLY A 233 3.17 0.53 16.87
C GLY A 233 4.10 0.50 15.65
N LEU A 234 4.03 1.52 14.79
CA LEU A 234 4.91 1.63 13.61
C LEU A 234 6.38 1.86 14.00
N ILE A 235 6.64 2.60 15.08
CA ILE A 235 7.99 2.76 15.62
C ILE A 235 8.50 1.42 16.16
N ALA A 236 7.67 0.70 16.93
CA ALA A 236 8.03 -0.62 17.46
C ALA A 236 8.32 -1.63 16.33
N ALA A 237 7.48 -1.68 15.29
CA ALA A 237 7.68 -2.57 14.14
C ALA A 237 8.94 -2.21 13.33
N ARG A 238 9.27 -0.92 13.19
CA ARG A 238 10.52 -0.48 12.54
C ARG A 238 11.75 -0.90 13.33
N ASP A 239 11.70 -0.80 14.66
CA ASP A 239 12.83 -1.03 15.57
C ASP A 239 12.82 -2.47 16.15
N ASP A 240 12.09 -3.40 15.53
CA ASP A 240 11.94 -4.77 16.00
C ASP A 240 13.19 -5.61 15.69
N GLU A 241 14.14 -5.60 16.63
CA GLU A 241 15.35 -6.41 16.57
C GLU A 241 15.09 -7.92 16.81
N GLU A 242 13.96 -8.29 17.42
CA GLU A 242 13.66 -9.68 17.77
C GLU A 242 13.17 -10.46 16.55
N ASN A 243 12.20 -9.89 15.82
CA ASN A 243 11.68 -10.51 14.61
C ASN A 243 12.47 -10.12 13.35
N ASN A 244 13.21 -9.01 13.40
CA ASN A 244 14.07 -8.52 12.32
C ASN A 244 13.35 -8.50 10.96
N PRO A 245 12.29 -7.68 10.81
CA PRO A 245 11.52 -7.62 9.57
C PRO A 245 12.38 -7.12 8.41
N ALA A 246 11.96 -7.42 7.19
CA ALA A 246 12.65 -6.98 5.97
C ALA A 246 12.91 -5.45 5.98
N ASN A 247 14.07 -5.03 5.45
CA ASN A 247 14.48 -3.61 5.43
C ASN A 247 13.43 -2.75 4.71
N VAL A 248 12.82 -3.25 3.65
CA VAL A 248 11.74 -2.57 2.92
C VAL A 248 10.53 -2.32 3.82
N VAL A 249 10.21 -3.25 4.71
CA VAL A 249 9.12 -3.11 5.69
C VAL A 249 9.49 -2.11 6.77
N GLN A 250 10.73 -2.12 7.26
CA GLN A 250 11.23 -1.12 8.21
C GLN A 250 11.18 0.29 7.61
N VAL A 251 11.62 0.45 6.36
CA VAL A 251 11.56 1.72 5.62
C VAL A 251 10.10 2.16 5.40
N ALA A 252 9.19 1.24 5.06
CA ALA A 252 7.77 1.54 4.92
C ALA A 252 7.15 2.00 6.25
N CYS A 253 7.47 1.34 7.36
CA CYS A 253 7.07 1.76 8.71
C CYS A 253 7.58 3.17 9.02
N HIS A 254 8.84 3.46 8.68
CA HIS A 254 9.39 4.79 8.89
C HIS A 254 8.70 5.86 8.03
N ALA A 255 8.40 5.56 6.77
CA ALA A 255 7.64 6.45 5.90
C ALA A 255 6.23 6.72 6.46
N ALA A 256 5.57 5.70 7.01
CA ALA A 256 4.28 5.85 7.67
C ALA A 256 4.37 6.72 8.93
N VAL A 257 5.40 6.55 9.77
CA VAL A 257 5.65 7.45 10.92
C VAL A 257 5.81 8.90 10.48
N LEU A 258 6.57 9.16 9.41
CA LEU A 258 6.74 10.52 8.88
C LEU A 258 5.41 11.14 8.42
N LEU A 259 4.50 10.33 7.87
CA LEU A 259 3.15 10.77 7.50
C LEU A 259 2.31 11.09 8.74
N VAL A 260 2.32 10.21 9.74
CA VAL A 260 1.58 10.39 10.99
C VAL A 260 2.08 11.63 11.74
N ASP A 261 3.40 11.84 11.81
CA ASP A 261 4.02 13.03 12.41
C ASP A 261 3.56 14.31 11.72
N LYS A 262 3.53 14.30 10.37
CA LYS A 262 3.05 15.44 9.58
C LYS A 262 1.60 15.78 9.93
N TYR A 263 0.73 14.79 10.08
CA TYR A 263 -0.68 15.03 10.43
C TYR A 263 -0.88 15.40 11.91
N SER A 264 -0.08 14.82 12.81
CA SER A 264 -0.10 15.13 14.23
C SER A 264 0.32 16.58 14.53
N ALA A 265 1.23 17.14 13.73
CA ALA A 265 1.56 18.56 13.81
C ALA A 265 0.34 19.48 13.55
N PHE A 266 -0.61 19.06 12.70
CA PHE A 266 -1.83 19.82 12.43
C PHE A 266 -2.88 19.66 13.54
N SER A 267 -2.94 18.50 14.21
CA SER A 267 -3.88 18.27 15.30
C SER A 267 -3.54 19.10 16.54
N GLY A 268 -2.24 19.26 16.84
CA GLY A 268 -1.73 20.11 17.91
C GLY A 268 -1.89 21.62 17.66
N ALA A 269 -2.19 22.04 16.44
CA ALA A 269 -2.39 23.46 16.10
C ALA A 269 -3.75 24.03 16.56
N CYS A 270 -4.63 23.19 17.12
CA CYS A 270 -5.96 23.59 17.59
C CYS A 270 -6.19 23.13 19.04
N ASP A 271 -6.12 24.07 19.98
CA ASP A 271 -6.33 23.83 21.41
C ASP A 271 -7.66 23.14 21.73
N ILE A 272 -8.68 23.32 20.88
CA ILE A 272 -10.01 22.69 21.05
C ILE A 272 -9.91 21.16 21.00
N HIS A 273 -9.05 20.61 20.13
CA HIS A 273 -8.86 19.16 20.05
C HIS A 273 -8.19 18.62 21.31
N ILE A 274 -7.19 19.33 21.81
CA ILE A 274 -6.46 18.98 23.05
C ILE A 274 -7.40 19.02 24.25
N VAL A 275 -8.22 20.07 24.38
CA VAL A 275 -9.21 20.21 25.47
C VAL A 275 -10.30 19.14 25.38
N ALA A 276 -10.75 18.77 24.18
CA ALA A 276 -11.74 17.73 23.99
C ALA A 276 -11.22 16.34 24.43
N ILE A 277 -9.96 16.04 24.11
CA ILE A 277 -9.33 14.77 24.49
C ILE A 277 -9.01 14.73 25.99
N GLY A 278 -8.42 15.80 26.53
CA GLY A 278 -8.07 15.88 27.96
C GLY A 278 -9.27 15.81 28.90
N LYS A 279 -10.49 16.09 28.43
CA LYS A 279 -11.73 15.92 29.20
C LYS A 279 -12.28 14.49 29.23
N ASN A 280 -11.83 13.60 28.34
CA ASN A 280 -12.25 12.19 28.31
C ASN A 280 -11.28 11.26 29.07
N LEU A 281 -10.12 11.77 29.49
CA LEU A 281 -9.13 11.04 30.31
C LEU A 281 -9.23 11.37 31.81
N ALA A 282 -10.25 12.14 32.23
CA ALA A 282 -10.51 12.53 33.62
C ALA A 282 -11.83 11.93 34.13
#